data_AF-A0A8T5RPD4-F1
#
_entry.id   AF-A0A8T5RPD4-F1
#
_cell.length_a   1.000
_cell.length_b   1.000
_cell.length_c   1.000
_cell.angle_alpha   90.00
_cell.angle_beta   90.00
_cell.angle_gamma   90.00
#
_symmetry.space_group_name_H-M   'P 1'
#
loop_
_entity.id
_entity.type
_entity.pdbx_description
1 polymer ?
#
loop_
_entity_poly.entity_id
_entity_poly.type
_entity_poly.pdbx_seq_one_letter_code
_entity_poly.pdbx_strand_id
1 'polypeptide(L)'
;MFEANSFRLVIPILNEFLKKRFIQYYSIQLNTLQEEKKICILNFEEIKKENIVRLFNIIHQKFTEMNPSVKFKEESILEQKFLELIFTKADSNTRVMKLSESIIIVNNNTSIHLDFFSINLDKLDNQDAFIHNFVNIINNFDRKGYLTINFLCNNDDEIKFSLYFTELIIKNEDSFNTETNVNSFFNCNVMKRQSIRIKEFHNYLWRKGISNNSFLMKFYSHLFLGNNKNDSPDLLKFNQEFEQNLLKNNVKFIRLSNYLLFIEKTFLFLTMSKLKSEFIQRIIQKYLPKYFIYILILNDQDAKKLLEIKSFTSLKNVLILDLDKFSNLDFKIFKQQLENS
;
A
#
# COMPACT_ATOMS: atom_id res chain seq x y z
N MET A 1 -16.59 -13.43 5.35
CA MET A 1 -15.85 -12.25 4.85
C MET A 1 -16.56 -11.00 5.33
N PHE A 2 -15.84 -9.93 5.61
CA PHE A 2 -16.41 -8.64 6.02
C PHE A 2 -15.60 -7.47 5.46
N GLU A 3 -16.20 -6.29 5.41
CA GLU A 3 -15.54 -5.03 5.09
C GLU A 3 -15.25 -4.25 6.37
N ALA A 4 -14.12 -3.55 6.39
CA ALA A 4 -13.76 -2.63 7.47
C ALA A 4 -13.05 -1.39 6.92
N ASN A 5 -13.28 -0.24 7.56
CA ASN A 5 -12.66 1.02 7.13
C ASN A 5 -11.24 1.19 7.71
N SER A 6 -10.90 0.49 8.80
CA SER A 6 -9.63 0.65 9.52
C SER A 6 -9.02 -0.68 9.97
N PHE A 7 -7.72 -0.85 9.70
CA PHE A 7 -6.91 -1.98 10.17
C PHE A 7 -6.69 -1.95 11.67
N ARG A 8 -6.53 -0.75 12.23
CA ARG A 8 -6.10 -0.53 13.61
C ARG A 8 -7.04 -1.15 14.63
N LEU A 9 -8.34 -1.13 14.34
CA LEU A 9 -9.38 -1.69 15.22
C LEU A 9 -9.57 -3.19 15.02
N VAL A 10 -9.35 -3.70 13.80
CA VAL A 10 -9.68 -5.08 13.43
C VAL A 10 -8.52 -6.04 13.71
N ILE A 11 -7.30 -5.66 13.35
CA ILE A 11 -6.12 -6.54 13.45
C ILE A 11 -5.86 -7.05 14.87
N PRO A 12 -5.93 -6.23 15.95
CA PRO A 12 -5.73 -6.74 17.30
C PRO A 12 -6.71 -7.85 17.67
N ILE A 13 -7.99 -7.71 17.28
CA ILE A 13 -9.04 -8.69 17.54
C ILE A 13 -8.79 -9.98 16.75
N LEU A 14 -8.47 -9.84 15.45
CA LEU A 14 -8.16 -11.01 14.61
C LEU A 14 -6.91 -11.75 15.08
N ASN A 15 -5.91 -11.02 15.59
CA ASN A 15 -4.72 -11.60 16.18
C ASN A 15 -5.03 -12.43 17.43
N GLU A 16 -5.97 -11.98 18.27
CA GLU A 16 -6.45 -12.81 19.40
C GLU A 16 -7.16 -14.07 18.91
N PHE A 17 -7.99 -13.98 17.87
CA PHE A 17 -8.66 -15.14 17.30
C PHE A 17 -7.71 -16.15 16.67
N LEU A 18 -6.63 -15.69 16.02
CA LEU A 18 -5.56 -16.58 15.54
C LEU A 18 -4.89 -17.32 16.69
N LYS A 19 -4.47 -16.61 17.73
CA LYS A 19 -3.80 -17.22 18.90
C LYS A 19 -4.69 -18.21 19.64
N LYS A 20 -5.99 -17.91 19.73
CA LYS A 20 -7.00 -18.81 20.31
C LYS A 20 -7.41 -19.94 19.35
N ARG A 21 -6.86 -19.99 18.13
CA ARG A 21 -7.18 -20.95 17.07
C ARG A 21 -8.66 -20.97 16.70
N PHE A 22 -9.34 -19.83 16.80
CA PHE A 22 -10.73 -19.68 16.33
C PHE A 22 -10.80 -19.56 14.81
N ILE A 23 -9.68 -19.16 14.20
CA ILE A 23 -9.46 -19.12 12.75
C ILE A 23 -8.07 -19.69 12.48
N GLN A 24 -7.89 -20.33 11.33
CA GLN A 24 -6.60 -20.86 10.89
C GLN A 24 -5.68 -19.73 10.42
N TYR A 25 -6.24 -18.84 9.59
CA TYR A 25 -5.58 -17.65 9.10
C TYR A 25 -6.63 -16.59 8.75
N TYR A 26 -6.20 -15.34 8.63
CA TYR A 26 -7.02 -14.32 7.98
C TYR A 26 -6.19 -13.58 6.94
N SER A 27 -6.87 -13.02 5.95
CA SER A 27 -6.23 -12.17 4.95
C SER A 27 -6.96 -10.86 4.83
N ILE A 28 -6.18 -9.81 4.63
CA ILE A 28 -6.64 -8.47 4.32
C ILE A 28 -6.29 -8.18 2.88
N GLN A 29 -7.26 -7.71 2.12
CA GLN A 29 -7.09 -7.33 0.73
C GLN A 29 -7.40 -5.86 0.52
N LEU A 30 -6.47 -5.18 -0.14
CA LEU A 30 -6.56 -3.80 -0.56
C LEU A 30 -6.72 -3.74 -2.07
N ASN A 31 -7.80 -3.14 -2.54
CA ASN A 31 -7.97 -2.79 -3.95
C ASN A 31 -7.21 -1.49 -4.21
N THR A 32 -6.35 -1.48 -5.22
CA THR A 32 -5.56 -0.27 -5.51
C THR A 32 -6.45 0.90 -5.94
N LEU A 33 -7.56 0.67 -6.64
CA LEU A 33 -8.48 1.72 -7.08
C LEU A 33 -9.46 2.22 -6.01
N GLN A 34 -9.65 1.46 -4.92
CA GLN A 34 -10.64 1.76 -3.87
C GLN A 34 -10.02 1.55 -2.50
N GLU A 35 -9.06 2.40 -2.14
CA GLU A 35 -8.22 2.28 -0.94
C GLU A 35 -9.02 2.23 0.36
N GLU A 36 -10.18 2.88 0.39
CA GLU A 36 -11.02 3.00 1.58
C GLU A 36 -11.72 1.68 1.96
N LYS A 37 -11.93 0.77 1.00
CA LYS A 37 -12.65 -0.49 1.23
C LYS A 37 -11.69 -1.65 1.39
N LYS A 38 -11.45 -2.03 2.64
CA LYS A 38 -10.61 -3.19 2.98
C LYS A 38 -11.48 -4.42 3.15
N ILE A 39 -11.17 -5.45 2.37
CA ILE A 39 -11.87 -6.73 2.45
C ILE A 39 -11.08 -7.64 3.38
N CYS A 40 -11.73 -8.15 4.42
CA CYS A 40 -11.17 -9.12 5.35
C CYS A 40 -11.81 -10.50 5.13
N ILE A 41 -10.97 -11.51 4.91
CA ILE A 41 -11.39 -12.90 4.75
C ILE A 41 -10.87 -13.69 5.94
N LEU A 42 -11.79 -14.41 6.57
CA LEU A 42 -11.53 -15.32 7.68
C LEU A 42 -11.55 -16.74 7.14
N ASN A 43 -10.50 -17.50 7.42
CA ASN A 43 -10.45 -18.91 7.09
C ASN A 43 -10.52 -19.75 8.36
N PHE A 44 -11.48 -20.67 8.37
CA PHE A 44 -11.68 -21.65 9.42
C PHE A 44 -11.17 -23.00 8.92
N GLU A 45 -10.38 -23.69 9.72
CA GLU A 45 -10.00 -25.08 9.46
C GLU A 45 -10.63 -25.93 10.55
N GLU A 46 -11.75 -26.57 10.21
CA GLU A 46 -12.49 -27.38 11.17
C GLU A 46 -13.31 -28.45 10.44
N ILE A 47 -13.33 -29.65 11.01
CA ILE A 47 -13.98 -30.80 10.38
C ILE A 47 -15.51 -30.72 10.54
N LYS A 48 -15.98 -30.21 11.69
CA LYS A 48 -17.40 -30.14 12.01
C LYS A 48 -17.98 -28.78 11.66
N LYS A 49 -19.02 -28.77 10.81
CA LYS A 49 -19.72 -27.55 10.39
C LYS A 49 -20.26 -26.77 11.59
N GLU A 50 -20.75 -27.45 12.62
CA GLU A 50 -21.32 -26.83 13.82
C GLU A 50 -20.28 -26.00 14.57
N ASN A 51 -19.03 -26.48 14.60
CA ASN A 51 -17.92 -25.75 15.21
C ASN A 51 -17.56 -24.50 14.39
N ILE A 52 -17.57 -24.59 13.06
CA ILE A 52 -17.38 -23.41 12.18
C ILE A 52 -18.44 -22.35 12.48
N VAL A 53 -19.73 -22.74 12.52
CA VAL A 53 -20.84 -21.82 12.80
C VAL A 53 -20.69 -21.20 14.19
N ARG A 54 -20.33 -21.99 15.21
CA ARG A 54 -20.10 -21.48 16.56
C ARG A 54 -18.97 -20.45 16.61
N LEU A 55 -17.82 -20.75 15.99
CA LEU A 55 -16.67 -19.86 15.94
C LEU A 55 -17.00 -18.57 15.17
N PHE A 56 -17.70 -18.71 14.04
CA PHE A 56 -18.20 -17.56 13.29
C PHE A 56 -19.10 -16.66 14.14
N ASN A 57 -20.06 -17.23 14.89
CA ASN A 57 -20.96 -16.46 15.74
C ASN A 57 -20.21 -15.70 16.86
N ILE A 58 -19.20 -16.33 17.47
CA ILE A 58 -18.34 -15.68 18.48
C ILE A 58 -17.62 -14.48 17.87
N ILE A 59 -17.04 -14.66 16.67
CA ILE A 59 -16.32 -13.59 15.96
C ILE A 59 -17.27 -12.47 15.55
N HIS A 60 -18.43 -12.83 14.99
CA HIS A 60 -19.46 -11.89 14.55
C HIS A 60 -19.92 -11.02 15.73
N GLN A 61 -20.34 -11.65 16.83
CA GLN A 61 -20.76 -10.95 18.05
C GLN A 61 -19.68 -9.98 18.54
N LYS A 62 -18.42 -10.43 18.63
CA LYS A 62 -17.32 -9.58 19.09
C LYS A 62 -17.11 -8.34 18.22
N PHE A 63 -17.23 -8.48 16.89
CA PHE A 63 -17.11 -7.35 15.98
C PHE A 63 -18.32 -6.42 16.04
N THR A 64 -19.53 -6.96 16.15
CA THR A 64 -20.75 -6.15 16.30
C THR A 64 -20.73 -5.32 17.59
N GLU A 65 -20.23 -5.87 18.69
CA GLU A 65 -20.11 -5.16 19.97
C GLU A 65 -19.02 -4.07 19.96
N MET A 66 -17.88 -4.32 19.31
CA MET A 66 -16.70 -3.44 19.40
C MET A 66 -16.58 -2.41 18.29
N ASN A 67 -17.11 -2.70 17.09
CA ASN A 67 -16.87 -1.85 15.93
C ASN A 67 -18.06 -1.84 14.96
N PRO A 68 -18.96 -0.86 15.08
CA PRO A 68 -20.12 -0.71 14.20
C PRO A 68 -19.77 -0.52 12.72
N SER A 69 -18.51 -0.20 12.39
CA SER A 69 -18.08 -0.03 10.99
C SER A 69 -17.78 -1.35 10.28
N VAL A 70 -17.73 -2.48 10.99
CA VAL A 70 -17.51 -3.79 10.40
C VAL A 70 -18.81 -4.31 9.79
N LYS A 71 -18.79 -4.59 8.49
CA LYS A 71 -19.97 -5.09 7.75
C LYS A 71 -19.69 -6.49 7.21
N PHE A 72 -20.30 -7.49 7.85
CA PHE A 72 -20.30 -8.85 7.31
C PHE A 72 -21.11 -8.90 6.02
N LYS A 73 -20.63 -9.70 5.06
CA LYS A 73 -21.33 -9.91 3.79
C LYS A 73 -22.09 -11.21 3.85
N GLU A 74 -23.29 -11.21 3.29
CA GLU A 74 -24.22 -12.33 3.31
C GLU A 74 -24.60 -12.74 1.88
N GLU A 75 -24.96 -14.01 1.72
CA GLU A 75 -25.59 -14.57 0.52
C GLU A 75 -24.92 -14.16 -0.82
N SER A 76 -25.70 -13.67 -1.77
CA SER A 76 -25.25 -13.30 -3.12
C SER A 76 -24.21 -12.19 -3.11
N ILE A 77 -24.28 -11.26 -2.16
CA ILE A 77 -23.29 -10.18 -2.01
C ILE A 77 -21.94 -10.75 -1.58
N LEU A 78 -21.94 -11.75 -0.69
CA LEU A 78 -20.73 -12.45 -0.27
C LEU A 78 -20.08 -13.18 -1.45
N GLU A 79 -20.86 -13.96 -2.20
CA GLU A 79 -20.36 -14.71 -3.36
C GLU A 79 -19.79 -13.77 -4.42
N GLN A 80 -20.55 -12.72 -4.77
CA GLN A 80 -20.12 -11.70 -5.71
C GLN A 80 -18.81 -11.06 -5.25
N LYS A 81 -18.73 -10.57 -4.02
CA LYS A 81 -17.52 -9.91 -3.49
C LYS A 81 -16.32 -10.86 -3.36
N PHE A 82 -16.56 -12.14 -3.08
CA PHE A 82 -15.50 -13.14 -2.99
C PHE A 82 -14.87 -13.39 -4.37
N LEU A 83 -15.70 -13.44 -5.42
CA LEU A 83 -15.33 -13.73 -6.81
C LEU A 83 -14.99 -12.49 -7.65
N GLU A 84 -15.40 -11.29 -7.22
CA GLU A 84 -15.22 -10.00 -7.92
C GLU A 84 -13.76 -9.70 -8.27
N LEU A 85 -12.79 -10.36 -7.62
CA LEU A 85 -11.37 -10.26 -8.00
C LEU A 85 -11.07 -10.71 -9.42
N ILE A 86 -11.87 -11.63 -9.94
CA ILE A 86 -11.57 -12.44 -11.12
C ILE A 86 -12.74 -12.42 -12.10
N PHE A 87 -13.96 -12.31 -11.59
CA PHE A 87 -15.17 -12.47 -12.37
C PHE A 87 -16.09 -11.27 -12.16
N THR A 88 -16.22 -10.41 -13.17
CA THR A 88 -17.37 -9.50 -13.23
C THR A 88 -18.66 -10.28 -13.49
N LYS A 89 -18.57 -11.40 -14.24
CA LYS A 89 -19.56 -12.49 -14.34
C LYS A 89 -18.80 -13.79 -14.62
N ALA A 90 -18.87 -14.79 -13.73
CA ALA A 90 -18.42 -16.15 -14.04
C ALA A 90 -19.61 -16.92 -14.59
N ASP A 91 -19.39 -17.71 -15.62
CA ASP A 91 -20.39 -18.64 -16.15
C ASP A 91 -19.75 -20.02 -16.41
N SER A 92 -20.55 -20.98 -16.88
CA SER A 92 -20.09 -22.34 -17.18
C SER A 92 -18.96 -22.41 -18.22
N ASN A 93 -18.73 -21.35 -19.00
CA ASN A 93 -17.72 -21.31 -20.04
C ASN A 93 -16.41 -20.66 -19.58
N THR A 94 -16.37 -20.21 -18.33
CA THR A 94 -15.19 -19.61 -17.73
C THR A 94 -14.08 -20.65 -17.59
N ARG A 95 -12.90 -20.35 -18.17
CA ARG A 95 -11.72 -21.20 -18.13
C ARG A 95 -10.56 -20.47 -17.47
N VAL A 96 -9.85 -21.18 -16.58
CA VAL A 96 -8.60 -20.70 -15.98
C VAL A 96 -7.46 -21.52 -16.57
N MET A 97 -6.46 -20.85 -17.12
CA MET A 97 -5.29 -21.48 -17.75
C MET A 97 -4.01 -20.74 -17.40
N LYS A 98 -2.87 -21.37 -17.62
CA LYS A 98 -1.56 -20.74 -17.46
C LYS A 98 -1.02 -20.36 -18.83
N LEU A 99 -0.56 -19.13 -18.99
CA LEU A 99 0.19 -18.69 -20.17
C LEU A 99 1.49 -18.06 -19.70
N SER A 100 2.61 -18.67 -20.06
CA SER A 100 3.94 -18.26 -19.58
C SER A 100 3.98 -18.20 -18.05
N GLU A 101 4.23 -17.04 -17.46
CA GLU A 101 4.30 -16.84 -16.01
C GLU A 101 2.95 -16.39 -15.40
N SER A 102 1.97 -16.04 -16.23
CA SER A 102 0.68 -15.49 -15.83
C SER A 102 -0.40 -16.57 -15.73
N ILE A 103 -1.44 -16.28 -14.94
CA ILE A 103 -2.71 -17.02 -14.99
C ILE A 103 -3.70 -16.21 -15.85
N ILE A 104 -4.33 -16.85 -16.82
CA ILE A 104 -5.36 -16.24 -17.65
C ILE A 104 -6.72 -16.82 -17.27
N ILE A 105 -7.66 -15.93 -17.04
CA ILE A 105 -9.08 -16.25 -17.00
C ILE A 105 -9.72 -15.82 -18.31
N VAL A 106 -10.36 -16.75 -18.99
CA VAL A 106 -11.12 -16.49 -20.22
C VAL A 106 -12.59 -16.72 -19.93
N ASN A 107 -13.41 -15.71 -20.18
CA ASN A 107 -14.86 -15.84 -20.32
C ASN A 107 -15.24 -15.42 -21.76
N ASN A 108 -16.36 -15.91 -22.29
CA ASN A 108 -16.86 -15.86 -23.67
C ASN A 108 -16.42 -14.67 -24.54
N ASN A 109 -16.23 -13.45 -23.99
CA ASN A 109 -15.74 -12.27 -24.71
C ASN A 109 -14.61 -11.47 -24.01
N THR A 110 -14.02 -11.95 -22.92
CA THR A 110 -12.99 -11.22 -22.15
C THR A 110 -11.92 -12.14 -21.61
N SER A 111 -10.65 -11.76 -21.75
CA SER A 111 -9.53 -12.35 -21.02
C SER A 111 -9.04 -11.40 -19.93
N ILE A 112 -8.73 -11.95 -18.77
CA ILE A 112 -8.05 -11.24 -17.69
C ILE A 112 -6.77 -12.00 -17.39
N HIS A 113 -5.64 -11.31 -17.48
CA HIS A 113 -4.35 -11.85 -17.14
C HIS A 113 -4.02 -11.43 -15.70
N LEU A 114 -3.56 -12.40 -14.92
CA LEU A 114 -3.14 -12.23 -13.53
C LEU A 114 -1.65 -12.47 -13.42
N ASP A 115 -0.94 -11.43 -13.01
CA ASP A 115 0.46 -11.51 -12.65
C ASP A 115 0.62 -11.41 -11.14
N PHE A 116 1.50 -12.23 -10.59
CA PHE A 116 1.67 -12.38 -9.15
C PHE A 116 3.07 -11.94 -8.75
N PHE A 117 3.16 -11.17 -7.67
CA PHE A 117 4.42 -10.62 -7.20
C PHE A 117 4.55 -10.79 -5.69
N SER A 118 5.61 -11.47 -5.24
CA SER A 118 5.98 -11.50 -3.82
C SER A 118 6.63 -10.17 -3.42
N ILE A 119 6.35 -9.72 -2.21
CA ILE A 119 6.94 -8.51 -1.63
C ILE A 119 7.93 -8.90 -0.53
N ASN A 120 9.12 -8.29 -0.55
CA ASN A 120 10.14 -8.44 0.47
C ASN A 120 10.39 -7.09 1.18
N LEU A 121 9.94 -6.99 2.44
CA LEU A 121 10.08 -5.77 3.24
C LEU A 121 11.50 -5.56 3.80
N ASP A 122 12.31 -6.61 3.93
CA ASP A 122 13.63 -6.54 4.58
C ASP A 122 14.62 -5.65 3.84
N LYS A 123 14.34 -5.36 2.56
CA LYS A 123 15.18 -4.51 1.69
C LYS A 123 14.78 -3.03 1.73
N LEU A 124 13.74 -2.67 2.47
CA LEU A 124 13.26 -1.29 2.56
C LEU A 124 13.88 -0.58 3.76
N ASP A 125 14.54 0.54 3.51
CA ASP A 125 15.09 1.41 4.57
C ASP A 125 13.99 2.02 5.45
N ASN A 126 12.82 2.31 4.88
CA ASN A 126 11.66 2.83 5.60
C ASN A 126 10.43 2.00 5.25
N GLN A 127 9.95 1.25 6.23
CA GLN A 127 8.81 0.35 6.09
C GLN A 127 7.50 1.05 6.51
N ASP A 128 7.53 2.07 7.36
CA ASP A 128 6.35 2.65 8.03
C ASP A 128 5.23 3.06 7.08
N ALA A 129 5.57 3.60 5.92
CA ALA A 129 4.62 4.07 4.91
C ALA A 129 4.43 3.08 3.74
N PHE A 130 5.03 1.89 3.78
CA PHE A 130 5.12 0.99 2.63
C PHE A 130 3.76 0.68 2.01
N ILE A 131 2.77 0.27 2.82
CA ILE A 131 1.45 -0.15 2.30
C ILE A 131 0.79 1.00 1.53
N HIS A 132 0.80 2.20 2.11
CA HIS A 132 0.23 3.40 1.49
C HIS A 132 1.01 3.79 0.23
N ASN A 133 2.34 3.81 0.30
CA ASN A 133 3.19 4.15 -0.83
C ASN A 133 3.00 3.17 -1.98
N PHE A 134 2.99 1.87 -1.69
CA PHE A 134 2.84 0.80 -2.67
C PHE A 134 1.55 0.96 -3.47
N VAL A 135 0.42 1.13 -2.79
CA VAL A 135 -0.89 1.31 -3.46
C VAL A 135 -0.87 2.55 -4.36
N ASN A 136 -0.37 3.68 -3.85
CA ASN A 136 -0.26 4.90 -4.64
C ASN A 136 0.64 4.73 -5.87
N ILE A 137 1.79 4.07 -5.73
CA ILE A 137 2.71 3.84 -6.85
C ILE A 137 2.04 3.02 -7.96
N ILE A 138 1.37 1.92 -7.58
CA ILE A 138 0.65 1.08 -8.54
C ILE A 138 -0.42 1.89 -9.29
N ASN A 139 -1.19 2.71 -8.57
CA ASN A 139 -2.16 3.61 -9.19
C ASN A 139 -1.51 4.63 -10.14
N ASN A 140 -0.35 5.18 -9.78
CA ASN A 140 0.37 6.16 -10.62
C ASN A 140 1.05 5.56 -11.85
N PHE A 141 1.25 4.25 -11.84
CA PHE A 141 1.65 3.48 -13.01
C PHE A 141 0.45 3.05 -13.86
N ASP A 142 -0.75 3.56 -13.56
CA ASP A 142 -2.02 3.20 -14.18
C ASP A 142 -2.27 1.68 -14.14
N ARG A 143 -1.70 1.01 -13.13
CA ARG A 143 -1.85 -0.42 -12.90
C ARG A 143 -2.96 -0.69 -11.91
N LYS A 144 -3.62 -1.83 -12.09
CA LYS A 144 -4.76 -2.27 -11.29
C LYS A 144 -4.42 -3.58 -10.63
N GLY A 145 -4.88 -3.77 -9.40
CA GLY A 145 -4.66 -5.05 -8.74
C GLY A 145 -5.05 -5.05 -7.28
N TYR A 146 -4.55 -6.07 -6.60
CA TYR A 146 -4.83 -6.31 -5.20
C TYR A 146 -3.55 -6.53 -4.41
N LEU A 147 -3.33 -5.72 -3.39
CA LEU A 147 -2.34 -5.99 -2.36
C LEU A 147 -3.00 -6.89 -1.31
N THR A 148 -2.48 -8.10 -1.15
CA THR A 148 -2.98 -9.08 -0.18
C THR A 148 -1.98 -9.26 0.94
N ILE A 149 -2.46 -9.19 2.17
CA ILE A 149 -1.70 -9.41 3.39
C ILE A 149 -2.32 -10.61 4.11
N ASN A 150 -1.59 -11.71 4.21
CA ASN A 150 -2.05 -12.95 4.82
C ASN A 150 -1.38 -13.13 6.18
N PHE A 151 -2.16 -13.36 7.23
CA PHE A 151 -1.71 -13.50 8.62
C PHE A 151 -1.99 -14.91 9.13
N LEU A 152 -0.99 -15.52 9.75
CA LEU A 152 -1.05 -16.86 10.32
C LEU A 152 -0.32 -16.90 11.67
N CYS A 153 -0.74 -17.81 12.54
CA CYS A 153 -0.05 -18.08 13.80
C CYS A 153 0.88 -19.27 13.62
N ASN A 154 2.14 -19.17 14.05
CA ASN A 154 3.01 -20.35 14.12
C ASN A 154 2.70 -21.16 15.40
N ASN A 155 3.43 -22.27 15.57
CA ASN A 155 3.31 -23.14 16.73
C ASN A 155 3.75 -22.49 18.05
N ASP A 156 4.50 -21.39 17.98
CA ASP A 156 5.01 -20.63 19.12
C ASP A 156 4.09 -19.46 19.52
N ASP A 157 2.86 -19.45 19.01
CA ASP A 157 1.87 -18.37 19.16
C ASP A 157 2.34 -16.99 18.66
N GLU A 158 3.36 -16.98 17.79
CA GLU A 158 3.82 -15.79 17.08
C GLU A 158 3.05 -15.63 15.77
N ILE A 159 2.55 -14.41 15.56
CA ILE A 159 1.83 -14.06 14.35
C ILE A 159 2.85 -13.67 13.29
N LYS A 160 2.80 -14.37 12.16
CA LYS A 160 3.53 -14.07 10.94
C LYS A 160 2.58 -13.53 9.89
N PHE A 161 3.09 -12.69 9.01
CA PHE A 161 2.35 -12.24 7.85
C PHE A 161 3.18 -12.32 6.59
N SER A 162 2.54 -12.53 5.46
CA SER A 162 3.13 -12.46 4.12
C SER A 162 2.37 -11.44 3.28
N LEU A 163 3.05 -10.76 2.36
CA LEU A 163 2.42 -9.84 1.43
C LEU A 163 2.73 -10.21 -0.01
N TYR A 164 1.74 -10.03 -0.86
CA TYR A 164 1.91 -10.16 -2.29
C TYR A 164 0.95 -9.24 -3.03
N PHE A 165 1.35 -8.86 -4.24
CA PHE A 165 0.53 -8.08 -5.15
C PHE A 165 0.07 -8.98 -6.30
N THR A 166 -1.20 -8.86 -6.68
CA THR A 166 -1.76 -9.46 -7.89
C THR A 166 -2.17 -8.36 -8.84
N GLU A 167 -1.52 -8.27 -9.98
CA GLU A 167 -1.84 -7.32 -11.03
C GLU A 167 -2.93 -7.88 -11.94
N LEU A 168 -3.88 -7.02 -12.33
CA LEU A 168 -4.96 -7.30 -13.26
C LEU A 168 -4.66 -6.63 -14.61
N ILE A 169 -4.40 -7.43 -15.63
CA ILE A 169 -4.13 -6.96 -16.99
C ILE A 169 -5.34 -7.33 -17.87
N ILE A 170 -6.11 -6.31 -18.27
CA ILE A 170 -7.36 -6.44 -19.05
C ILE A 170 -7.14 -6.11 -20.54
N LYS A 171 -6.07 -5.35 -20.86
CA LYS A 171 -5.64 -5.03 -22.22
C LYS A 171 -4.12 -5.14 -22.30
N ASN A 172 -3.60 -5.67 -23.41
CA ASN A 172 -2.17 -5.74 -23.66
C ASN A 172 -1.59 -4.32 -23.78
N GLU A 173 -1.09 -3.79 -22.67
CA GLU A 173 -0.15 -2.67 -22.69
C GLU A 173 1.25 -3.26 -22.65
N ASP A 174 1.73 -3.64 -23.83
CA ASP A 174 2.88 -4.54 -24.07
C ASP A 174 4.26 -4.01 -23.63
N SER A 175 4.36 -2.87 -22.93
CA SER A 175 5.65 -2.24 -22.62
C SER A 175 5.98 -2.03 -21.14
N PHE A 176 5.01 -2.04 -20.22
CA PHE A 176 5.28 -1.66 -18.83
C PHE A 176 5.53 -2.87 -17.93
N ASN A 177 6.76 -2.95 -17.40
CA ASN A 177 7.21 -3.98 -16.45
C ASN A 177 7.03 -3.50 -15.01
N THR A 178 6.01 -4.01 -14.32
CA THR A 178 5.65 -3.60 -12.96
C THR A 178 6.75 -3.91 -11.93
N GLU A 179 7.43 -5.05 -12.06
CA GLU A 179 8.57 -5.41 -11.19
C GLU A 179 9.69 -4.38 -11.26
N THR A 180 10.17 -4.10 -12.47
CA THR A 180 11.27 -3.16 -12.71
C THR A 180 10.92 -1.75 -12.22
N ASN A 181 9.72 -1.26 -12.52
CA ASN A 181 9.31 0.10 -12.18
C ASN A 181 9.12 0.30 -10.67
N VAL A 182 8.50 -0.66 -9.98
CA VAL A 182 8.35 -0.60 -8.51
C VAL A 182 9.72 -0.71 -7.84
N ASN A 183 10.58 -1.65 -8.26
CA ASN A 183 11.92 -1.78 -7.70
C ASN A 183 12.79 -0.54 -7.94
N SER A 184 12.68 0.08 -9.12
CA SER A 184 13.36 1.33 -9.45
C SER A 184 12.90 2.48 -8.54
N PHE A 185 11.59 2.58 -8.28
CA PHE A 185 11.03 3.59 -7.39
C PHE A 185 11.56 3.46 -5.95
N PHE A 186 11.51 2.25 -5.39
CA PHE A 186 12.03 2.01 -4.04
C PHE A 186 13.56 1.95 -3.99
N ASN A 187 14.22 1.92 -5.16
CA ASN A 187 15.66 1.76 -5.32
C ASN A 187 16.20 0.50 -4.60
N CYS A 188 15.41 -0.57 -4.59
CA CYS A 188 15.77 -1.87 -4.06
C CYS A 188 14.84 -2.95 -4.64
N ASN A 189 15.25 -4.22 -4.53
CA ASN A 189 14.48 -5.35 -5.04
C ASN A 189 13.36 -5.76 -4.07
N VAL A 190 12.40 -4.86 -3.86
CA VAL A 190 11.24 -5.04 -2.96
C VAL A 190 10.21 -6.00 -3.52
N MET A 191 10.09 -6.10 -4.83
CA MET A 191 9.09 -6.89 -5.52
C MET A 191 9.75 -7.89 -6.47
N LYS A 192 9.18 -9.08 -6.56
CA LYS A 192 9.65 -10.13 -7.47
C LYS A 192 8.46 -10.92 -8.02
N ARG A 193 8.38 -11.09 -9.33
CA ARG A 193 7.35 -11.89 -9.99
C ARG A 193 7.44 -13.35 -9.56
N GLN A 194 6.28 -13.98 -9.40
CA GLN A 194 6.13 -15.36 -8.95
C GLN A 194 5.25 -16.11 -9.95
N SER A 195 5.73 -17.26 -10.42
CA SER A 195 4.92 -18.13 -11.25
C SER A 195 4.10 -19.08 -10.38
N ILE A 196 2.78 -18.90 -10.39
CA ILE A 196 1.86 -19.79 -9.67
C ILE A 196 1.49 -20.97 -10.57
N ARG A 197 1.40 -22.17 -9.99
CA ARG A 197 0.90 -23.34 -10.72
C ARG A 197 -0.63 -23.28 -10.80
N ILE A 198 -1.21 -23.67 -11.93
CA ILE A 198 -2.68 -23.65 -12.11
C ILE A 198 -3.42 -24.41 -11.00
N LYS A 199 -2.87 -25.54 -10.55
CA LYS A 199 -3.42 -26.35 -9.45
C LYS A 199 -3.45 -25.60 -8.11
N GLU A 200 -2.63 -24.58 -7.93
CA GLU A 200 -2.54 -23.73 -6.73
C GLU A 200 -3.38 -22.46 -6.86
N PHE A 201 -4.10 -22.24 -7.98
CA PHE A 201 -4.92 -21.05 -8.17
C PHE A 201 -6.02 -20.89 -7.11
N HIS A 202 -6.56 -22.00 -6.60
CA HIS A 202 -7.50 -21.96 -5.49
C HIS A 202 -6.91 -21.32 -4.21
N ASN A 203 -5.60 -21.42 -3.97
CA ASN A 203 -4.95 -20.76 -2.85
C ASN A 203 -5.06 -19.23 -2.99
N TYR A 204 -4.95 -18.70 -4.21
CA TYR A 204 -5.19 -17.28 -4.48
C TYR A 204 -6.65 -16.89 -4.22
N LEU A 205 -7.63 -17.71 -4.62
CA LEU A 205 -9.04 -17.48 -4.27
C LEU A 205 -9.24 -17.37 -2.77
N TRP A 206 -8.52 -18.17 -1.99
CA TRP A 206 -8.58 -18.11 -0.52
C TRP A 206 -7.60 -17.11 0.10
N ARG A 207 -6.95 -16.27 -0.73
CA ARG A 207 -5.99 -15.23 -0.34
C ARG A 207 -4.87 -15.78 0.57
N LYS A 208 -4.46 -17.01 0.28
CA LYS A 208 -3.33 -17.67 0.93
C LYS A 208 -2.03 -17.14 0.31
N GLY A 209 -0.94 -17.14 1.08
CA GLY A 209 0.36 -16.70 0.62
C GLY A 209 0.84 -17.45 -0.64
N ILE A 210 1.42 -16.71 -1.58
CA ILE A 210 1.95 -17.24 -2.86
C ILE A 210 3.46 -17.53 -2.82
N SER A 211 4.10 -17.26 -1.67
CA SER A 211 5.53 -17.45 -1.46
C SER A 211 5.80 -17.74 0.02
N ASN A 212 7.00 -18.23 0.32
CA ASN A 212 7.41 -18.52 1.70
C ASN A 212 7.93 -17.28 2.45
N ASN A 213 7.98 -16.12 1.81
CA ASN A 213 8.42 -14.88 2.45
C ASN A 213 7.38 -14.48 3.51
N SER A 214 7.79 -14.49 4.77
CA SER A 214 6.94 -14.12 5.89
C SER A 214 7.73 -13.31 6.92
N PHE A 215 7.01 -12.43 7.61
CA PHE A 215 7.55 -11.45 8.54
C PHE A 215 6.86 -11.62 9.88
N LEU A 216 7.62 -11.50 10.98
CA LEU A 216 7.05 -11.55 12.31
C LEU A 216 6.32 -10.24 12.63
N MET A 217 5.01 -10.31 12.89
CA MET A 217 4.13 -9.16 13.11
C MET A 217 4.67 -8.21 14.18
N LYS A 218 5.35 -8.72 15.21
CA LYS A 218 5.93 -7.92 16.31
C LYS A 218 6.93 -6.86 15.82
N PHE A 219 7.65 -7.11 14.72
CA PHE A 219 8.62 -6.17 14.17
C PHE A 219 8.00 -5.15 13.19
N TYR A 220 6.82 -5.45 12.67
CA TYR A 220 6.13 -4.64 11.65
C TYR A 220 4.77 -4.12 12.12
N SER A 221 4.53 -4.11 13.44
CA SER A 221 3.25 -3.66 14.00
C SER A 221 2.93 -2.21 13.62
N HIS A 222 3.96 -1.39 13.37
CA HIS A 222 3.83 0.00 12.93
C HIS A 222 3.09 0.12 11.58
N LEU A 223 3.21 -0.86 10.67
CA LEU A 223 2.51 -0.89 9.37
C LEU A 223 0.99 -0.91 9.51
N PHE A 224 0.50 -1.43 10.63
CA PHE A 224 -0.88 -1.86 10.81
C PHE A 224 -1.58 -1.16 11.96
N LEU A 225 -0.83 -0.85 13.03
CA LEU A 225 -1.37 -0.35 14.29
C LEU A 225 -1.05 1.12 14.55
N GLY A 226 -0.22 1.76 13.69
CA GLY A 226 0.02 3.19 13.65
C GLY A 226 0.35 3.81 15.01
N ASN A 227 1.62 3.79 15.40
CA ASN A 227 2.14 4.64 16.46
C ASN A 227 3.07 5.68 15.83
N ASN A 228 2.54 6.70 15.16
CA ASN A 228 3.33 7.88 14.80
C ASN A 228 3.59 8.71 16.07
N LYS A 229 4.43 8.19 16.97
CA LYS A 229 4.86 8.90 18.19
C LYS A 229 5.85 10.03 17.90
N ASN A 230 6.32 10.17 16.66
CA ASN A 230 7.39 11.10 16.28
C ASN A 230 6.95 12.25 15.37
N ASP A 231 5.69 12.31 14.95
CA ASP A 231 5.19 13.44 14.18
C ASP A 231 4.57 14.46 15.13
N SER A 232 5.01 15.72 15.05
CA SER A 232 4.28 16.79 15.72
C SER A 232 2.88 16.87 15.09
N PRO A 233 1.81 17.06 15.89
CA PRO A 233 0.46 17.28 15.38
C PRO A 233 0.41 18.33 14.25
N ASP A 234 1.30 19.32 14.34
CA ASP A 234 1.43 20.42 13.37
C ASP A 234 1.94 19.97 11.99
N LEU A 235 2.87 19.00 11.93
CA LEU A 235 3.40 18.50 10.65
C LEU A 235 2.34 17.68 9.90
N LEU A 236 1.57 16.86 10.62
CA LEU A 236 0.49 16.07 10.03
C LEU A 236 -0.61 16.98 9.48
N LYS A 237 -1.03 17.98 10.27
CA LYS A 237 -2.02 18.97 9.84
C LYS A 237 -1.55 19.75 8.62
N PHE A 238 -0.31 20.24 8.64
CA PHE A 238 0.28 20.95 7.51
C PHE A 238 0.28 20.10 6.24
N ASN A 239 0.76 18.86 6.33
CA ASN A 239 0.83 17.99 5.15
C ASN A 239 -0.55 17.67 4.58
N GLN A 240 -1.56 17.49 5.44
CA GLN A 240 -2.93 17.31 4.99
C GLN A 240 -3.43 18.55 4.23
N GLU A 241 -3.21 19.75 4.77
CA GLU A 241 -3.59 21.00 4.10
C GLU A 241 -2.86 21.19 2.76
N PHE A 242 -1.55 20.89 2.73
CA PHE A 242 -0.75 20.98 1.51
C PHE A 242 -1.23 20.02 0.42
N GLU A 243 -1.51 18.78 0.77
CA GLU A 243 -2.06 17.78 -0.16
C GLU A 243 -3.43 18.18 -0.69
N GLN A 244 -4.30 18.72 0.16
CA GLN A 244 -5.60 19.25 -0.29
C GLN A 244 -5.43 20.40 -1.28
N ASN A 245 -4.42 21.26 -1.08
CA ASN A 245 -4.13 22.34 -2.02
C ASN A 245 -3.56 21.80 -3.35
N LEU A 246 -2.71 20.77 -3.33
CA LEU A 246 -2.25 20.10 -4.56
C LEU A 246 -3.43 19.51 -5.34
N LEU A 247 -4.34 18.79 -4.66
CA LEU A 247 -5.54 18.21 -5.27
C LEU A 247 -6.45 19.27 -5.88
N LYS A 248 -6.75 20.36 -5.14
CA LYS A 248 -7.57 21.48 -5.64
C LYS A 248 -6.99 22.11 -6.91
N ASN A 249 -5.67 22.09 -7.06
CA ASN A 249 -4.98 22.62 -8.23
C ASN A 249 -4.77 21.57 -9.33
N ASN A 250 -5.37 20.38 -9.21
CA ASN A 250 -5.21 19.25 -10.11
C ASN A 250 -3.73 18.85 -10.31
N VAL A 251 -2.91 18.96 -9.25
CA VAL A 251 -1.50 18.55 -9.26
C VAL A 251 -1.41 17.11 -8.76
N LYS A 252 -0.81 16.23 -9.56
CA LYS A 252 -0.59 14.82 -9.18
C LYS A 252 0.58 14.73 -8.21
N PHE A 253 0.41 13.97 -7.13
CA PHE A 253 1.49 13.71 -6.18
C PHE A 253 1.38 12.32 -5.55
N ILE A 254 2.49 11.87 -4.97
CA ILE A 254 2.65 10.64 -4.22
C ILE A 254 3.26 10.99 -2.88
N ARG A 255 2.63 10.61 -1.77
CA ARG A 255 3.33 10.65 -0.48
C ARG A 255 4.32 9.48 -0.43
N LEU A 256 5.61 9.78 -0.26
CA LEU A 256 6.68 8.80 -0.06
C LEU A 256 6.93 8.51 1.43
N SER A 257 6.65 9.47 2.30
CA SER A 257 6.73 9.34 3.75
C SER A 257 6.01 10.52 4.41
N ASN A 258 5.96 10.56 5.74
CA ASN A 258 5.37 11.68 6.47
C ASN A 258 6.03 13.03 6.23
N TYR A 259 7.20 13.07 5.60
CA TYR A 259 7.94 14.29 5.32
C TYR A 259 8.26 14.45 3.84
N LEU A 260 7.88 13.54 2.94
CA LEU A 260 8.33 13.58 1.55
C LEU A 260 7.19 13.30 0.59
N LEU A 261 6.93 14.24 -0.32
CA LEU A 261 6.03 14.06 -1.46
C LEU A 261 6.83 13.99 -2.75
N PHE A 262 6.34 13.22 -3.72
CA PHE A 262 6.81 13.19 -5.09
C PHE A 262 5.72 13.76 -5.99
N ILE A 263 5.96 14.90 -6.62
CA ILE A 263 4.95 15.71 -7.29
C ILE A 263 5.24 15.73 -8.80
N GLU A 264 4.22 15.46 -9.62
CA GLU A 264 4.24 15.49 -11.10
C GLU A 264 5.44 14.76 -11.73
N LYS A 265 5.86 13.66 -11.10
CA LYS A 265 6.99 12.80 -11.49
C LYS A 265 8.36 13.49 -11.60
N THR A 266 8.47 14.75 -11.17
CA THR A 266 9.63 15.61 -11.40
C THR A 266 10.14 16.29 -10.13
N PHE A 267 9.28 16.51 -9.14
CA PHE A 267 9.62 17.21 -7.91
C PHE A 267 9.59 16.28 -6.69
N LEU A 268 10.56 16.44 -5.79
CA LEU A 268 10.52 15.88 -4.43
C LEU A 268 10.35 17.02 -3.44
N PHE A 269 9.26 17.02 -2.68
CA PHE A 269 8.93 18.03 -1.69
C PHE A 269 9.13 17.48 -0.28
N LEU A 270 10.18 17.92 0.39
CA LEU A 270 10.58 17.54 1.74
C LEU A 270 10.04 18.56 2.76
N THR A 271 9.12 18.15 3.63
CA THR A 271 8.57 18.97 4.72
C THR A 271 9.01 18.43 6.07
N MET A 272 9.63 19.27 6.91
CA MET A 272 10.12 18.86 8.23
C MET A 272 9.74 19.89 9.31
N SER A 273 9.49 19.43 10.54
CA SER A 273 9.20 20.33 11.66
C SER A 273 10.45 20.93 12.30
N LYS A 274 11.62 20.29 12.18
CA LYS A 274 12.92 20.72 12.71
C LYS A 274 14.05 20.37 11.76
N LEU A 275 15.17 21.09 11.82
CA LEU A 275 16.34 20.81 10.98
C LEU A 275 16.99 19.47 11.34
N LYS A 276 17.23 18.64 10.31
CA LYS A 276 18.02 17.39 10.38
C LYS A 276 19.00 17.34 9.21
N SER A 277 20.14 18.03 9.34
CA SER A 277 21.07 18.28 8.24
C SER A 277 21.58 17.01 7.56
N GLU A 278 21.95 15.98 8.34
CA GLU A 278 22.41 14.70 7.79
C GLU A 278 21.34 14.00 6.95
N PHE A 279 20.08 14.07 7.39
CA PHE A 279 18.97 13.48 6.68
C PHE A 279 18.72 14.20 5.35
N ILE A 280 18.69 15.55 5.38
CA ILE A 280 18.54 16.39 4.19
C ILE A 280 19.67 16.09 3.18
N GLN A 281 20.91 16.00 3.66
CA GLN A 281 22.07 15.71 2.82
C GLN A 281 21.93 14.36 2.11
N ARG A 282 21.49 13.31 2.83
CA ARG A 282 21.24 11.98 2.23
C ARG A 282 20.18 12.04 1.14
N ILE A 283 19.08 12.77 1.36
CA ILE A 283 18.02 12.96 0.35
C ILE A 283 18.59 13.68 -0.88
N ILE A 284 19.31 14.78 -0.70
CA ILE A 284 19.91 15.53 -1.80
C ILE A 284 20.86 14.63 -2.59
N GLN A 285 21.83 13.97 -1.94
CA GLN A 285 22.80 13.12 -2.62
C GLN A 285 22.15 11.99 -3.42
N LYS A 286 21.08 11.38 -2.89
CA LYS A 286 20.38 10.26 -3.54
C LYS A 286 19.55 10.70 -4.74
N TYR A 287 18.92 11.87 -4.67
CA TYR A 287 17.82 12.23 -5.57
C TYR A 287 18.08 13.42 -6.49
N LEU A 288 19.07 14.27 -6.18
CA LEU A 288 19.42 15.45 -6.97
C LEU A 288 19.66 15.18 -8.47
N PRO A 289 20.26 14.04 -8.88
CA PRO A 289 20.47 13.76 -10.31
C PRO A 289 19.19 13.55 -11.11
N LYS A 290 18.05 13.27 -10.44
CA LYS A 290 16.81 12.83 -11.09
C LYS A 290 15.64 13.80 -10.90
N TYR A 291 15.66 14.62 -9.84
CA TYR A 291 14.50 15.37 -9.39
C TYR A 291 14.85 16.79 -8.94
N PHE A 292 13.90 17.70 -9.06
CA PHE A 292 13.93 18.99 -8.39
C PHE A 292 13.51 18.81 -6.93
N ILE A 293 14.32 19.27 -5.98
CA ILE A 293 14.11 19.04 -4.56
C ILE A 293 13.67 20.34 -3.89
N TYR A 294 12.49 20.35 -3.32
CA TYR A 294 11.95 21.44 -2.51
C TYR A 294 12.09 21.04 -1.05
N ILE A 295 12.61 21.94 -0.21
CA ILE A 295 12.81 21.68 1.22
C ILE A 295 12.12 22.79 2.00
N LEU A 296 11.14 22.42 2.82
CA LEU A 296 10.44 23.30 3.74
C LEU A 296 10.69 22.84 5.18
N ILE A 297 11.20 23.75 6.01
CA ILE A 297 11.30 23.56 7.45
C ILE A 297 10.26 24.47 8.12
N LEU A 298 9.32 23.89 8.86
CA LEU A 298 8.22 24.63 9.51
C LEU A 298 8.69 25.50 10.68
N ASN A 299 9.87 25.21 11.26
CA ASN A 299 10.47 26.05 12.29
C ASN A 299 11.37 27.13 11.65
N ASP A 300 11.01 28.40 11.83
CA ASP A 300 11.69 29.54 11.20
C ASP A 300 13.18 29.67 11.57
N GLN A 301 13.54 29.38 12.82
CA GLN A 301 14.94 29.47 13.26
C GLN A 301 15.79 28.40 12.57
N ASP A 302 15.24 27.20 12.42
CA ASP A 302 15.89 26.08 11.75
C ASP A 302 15.93 26.25 10.22
N ALA A 303 14.90 26.86 9.62
CA ALA A 303 14.90 27.25 8.21
C ALA A 303 16.02 28.27 7.90
N LYS A 304 16.20 29.27 8.78
CA LYS A 304 17.30 30.25 8.66
C LYS A 304 18.67 29.58 8.74
N LYS A 305 18.88 28.67 9.69
CA LYS A 305 20.12 27.88 9.78
C LYS A 305 20.40 27.08 8.51
N LEU A 306 19.38 26.50 7.88
CA LEU A 306 19.56 25.76 6.63
C LEU A 306 20.00 26.67 5.47
N LEU A 307 19.44 27.88 5.39
CA LEU A 307 19.79 28.88 4.37
C LEU A 307 21.23 29.39 4.51
N GLU A 308 21.78 29.40 5.72
CA GLU A 308 23.18 29.75 5.99
C GLU A 308 24.18 28.68 5.50
N ILE A 309 23.72 27.45 5.25
CA ILE A 309 24.55 26.36 4.72
C ILE A 309 24.74 26.55 3.21
N LYS A 310 25.87 27.19 2.84
CA LYS A 310 26.22 27.54 1.45
C LYS A 310 26.18 26.36 0.47
N SER A 311 26.46 25.13 0.92
CA SER A 311 26.47 23.95 0.05
C SER A 311 25.10 23.57 -0.50
N PHE A 312 24.01 23.94 0.18
CA PHE A 312 22.65 23.63 -0.29
C PHE A 312 22.08 24.73 -1.16
N THR A 313 22.35 25.99 -0.84
CA THR A 313 21.85 27.15 -1.60
C THR A 313 22.52 27.32 -2.96
N SER A 314 23.68 26.69 -3.20
CA SER A 314 24.36 26.69 -4.50
C SER A 314 23.84 25.64 -5.50
N LEU A 315 22.95 24.73 -5.09
CA LEU A 315 22.48 23.65 -5.95
C LEU A 315 21.29 24.08 -6.80
N LYS A 316 21.46 24.14 -8.14
CA LYS A 316 20.42 24.62 -9.08
C LYS A 316 19.07 23.88 -8.99
N ASN A 317 19.08 22.60 -8.63
CA ASN A 317 17.88 21.77 -8.54
C ASN A 317 17.36 21.63 -7.10
N VAL A 318 17.85 22.44 -6.16
CA VAL A 318 17.35 22.46 -4.77
C VAL A 318 16.79 23.85 -4.46
N LEU A 319 15.54 23.90 -4.03
CA LEU A 319 14.90 25.11 -3.54
C LEU A 319 14.56 24.96 -2.06
N ILE A 320 15.13 25.82 -1.23
CA ILE A 320 14.77 25.91 0.19
C ILE A 320 13.69 26.98 0.33
N LEU A 321 12.53 26.57 0.83
CA LEU A 321 11.39 27.42 1.11
C LEU A 321 11.33 27.71 2.61
N ASP A 322 11.11 28.98 2.94
CA ASP A 322 10.58 29.40 4.24
C ASP A 322 9.04 29.43 4.16
N LEU A 323 8.37 29.60 5.30
CA LEU A 323 6.90 29.61 5.34
C LEU A 323 6.28 30.73 4.50
N ASP A 324 6.93 31.90 4.43
CA ASP A 324 6.46 33.04 3.64
C ASP A 324 6.53 32.75 2.14
N LYS A 325 7.65 32.20 1.66
CA LYS A 325 7.80 31.79 0.26
C LYS A 325 6.86 30.65 -0.09
N PHE A 326 6.67 29.70 0.81
CA PHE A 326 5.72 28.61 0.60
C PHE A 326 4.28 29.13 0.50
N SER A 327 3.89 30.06 1.37
CA SER A 327 2.54 30.64 1.37
C SER A 327 2.22 31.38 0.06
N ASN A 328 3.25 31.88 -0.63
CA ASN A 328 3.15 32.58 -1.90
C ASN A 328 3.46 31.69 -3.12
N LEU A 329 3.63 30.37 -2.94
CA LEU A 329 3.98 29.46 -4.01
C LEU A 329 2.82 29.27 -5.00
N ASP A 330 3.03 29.59 -6.28
CA ASP A 330 2.09 29.23 -7.34
C ASP A 330 2.23 27.75 -7.68
N PHE A 331 1.20 26.97 -7.34
CA PHE A 331 1.13 25.52 -7.58
C PHE A 331 1.21 25.13 -9.07
N LYS A 332 1.04 26.09 -10.00
CA LYS A 332 1.31 25.86 -11.44
C LYS A 332 2.76 25.50 -11.72
N ILE A 333 3.71 25.87 -10.84
CA ILE A 333 5.12 25.51 -10.99
C ILE A 333 5.34 24.00 -11.12
N PHE A 334 4.49 23.20 -10.47
CA PHE A 334 4.57 21.74 -10.54
C PHE A 334 4.12 21.18 -11.89
N LYS A 335 3.39 21.95 -12.70
CA LYS A 335 2.90 21.54 -14.03
C LYS A 335 3.75 22.04 -15.18
N GLN A 336 4.35 23.23 -15.04
CA GLN A 336 4.98 23.96 -16.14
C GLN A 336 6.24 23.32 -16.73
N GLN A 337 6.87 22.34 -16.05
CA GLN A 337 8.06 21.68 -16.59
C GLN A 337 7.77 20.50 -17.53
N LEU A 338 6.51 20.10 -17.71
CA LEU A 338 6.12 19.10 -18.71
C LEU A 338 5.92 19.68 -20.12
N GLU A 339 5.85 21.01 -20.27
CA GLU A 339 5.56 21.67 -21.56
C GLU A 339 6.81 22.05 -22.37
N ASN A 340 8.02 21.87 -21.82
CA ASN A 340 9.29 22.21 -22.48
C ASN A 340 10.28 21.04 -22.58
N SER A 341 9.81 19.79 -22.49
CA SER A 341 10.64 18.58 -22.66
C SER A 341 10.17 17.72 -23.81
#